data_AF-A0A0S8FI85-F1
#
_entry.id   AF-A0A0S8FI85-F1
#
_cell.length_a   1.000
_cell.length_b   1.000
_cell.length_c   1.000
_cell.angle_alpha   90.00
_cell.angle_beta   90.00
_cell.angle_gamma   90.00
#
_symmetry.space_group_name_H-M   'P 1'
#
loop_
_entity.id
_entity.type
_entity.pdbx_description
1 polymer ?
#
loop_
_entity_poly.entity_id
_entity_poly.type
_entity_poly.pdbx_seq_one_letter_code
_entity_poly.pdbx_strand_id
1 'polypeptide(L)'
;MRYSLLTTAIAGLCALAACDLPEAPQWDVGVVVPYTSDTVMVYDFLPSAVSVETVDGTSVFAIEPQADSVEHRLGQMCSACEALSGQTVTVPSFVYTDSLDVLFPPELVTIDVINAEWTMRVRNELNFDPLRPNPDPNTAGYIVLVARDIATGATIDSVLISGASTTLDPDETASFQFSIAEQEISEGVRIVFHVNSPEDNQTVTIDTNLGAKIAGVLSAIRVRGVAVVVDGETLDEQDQVSIDQEVRDELANRVQSGLFELELLHDLELTGSFSASIAGSPGDLFSGDPAREVPLTQLVLTPGIAQSGELTADQLQQIATFATVYIGVRAIASGTETGSSGQLKVAGFTPDQFLLVDLRVTSVLRVDF
;
A
#
# COMPACT_ATOMS: atom_id res chain seq x y z
N MET A 1 2.87 110.79 -36.65
CA MET A 1 1.75 109.85 -36.37
C MET A 1 2.38 108.49 -36.16
N ARG A 2 2.60 108.11 -34.89
CA ARG A 2 1.82 107.16 -34.07
C ARG A 2 2.31 105.70 -34.25
N TYR A 3 2.92 105.18 -33.16
CA TYR A 3 2.85 103.84 -32.52
C TYR A 3 2.71 102.58 -33.40
N SER A 4 3.14 101.34 -33.06
CA SER A 4 3.97 100.66 -32.04
C SER A 4 3.54 99.17 -32.08
N LEU A 5 4.41 98.25 -31.62
CA LEU A 5 4.15 96.91 -31.05
C LEU A 5 3.85 95.72 -32.02
N LEU A 6 4.62 94.61 -32.04
CA LEU A 6 4.82 93.49 -31.07
C LEU A 6 3.64 92.48 -31.00
N THR A 7 3.88 91.21 -31.37
CA THR A 7 3.50 89.90 -30.72
C THR A 7 3.35 88.75 -31.76
N THR A 8 4.15 87.67 -31.74
CA THR A 8 4.12 86.37 -31.00
C THR A 8 3.24 85.26 -31.62
N ALA A 9 3.82 84.11 -31.98
CA ALA A 9 3.24 82.74 -31.95
C ALA A 9 4.33 81.73 -32.42
N ILE A 10 5.12 81.13 -31.54
CA ILE A 10 4.91 79.77 -30.99
C ILE A 10 4.26 78.81 -32.01
N ALA A 11 5.06 78.29 -32.94
CA ALA A 11 4.86 76.96 -33.51
C ALA A 11 5.71 76.03 -32.63
N GLY A 12 5.15 75.24 -31.73
CA GLY A 12 3.99 74.37 -31.95
C GLY A 12 4.51 72.93 -31.88
N LEU A 13 5.08 72.61 -30.72
CA LEU A 13 5.67 71.37 -30.26
C LEU A 13 4.57 70.28 -30.16
N CYS A 14 4.02 69.81 -31.29
CA CYS A 14 2.90 68.84 -31.30
C CYS A 14 3.08 67.68 -32.29
N ALA A 15 4.30 67.42 -32.77
CA ALA A 15 4.55 66.37 -33.78
C ALA A 15 5.21 65.08 -33.22
N LEU A 16 5.17 64.83 -31.90
CA LEU A 16 5.81 63.64 -31.30
C LEU A 16 4.88 62.76 -30.44
N ALA A 17 3.58 63.02 -30.39
CA ALA A 17 2.66 62.30 -29.51
C ALA A 17 1.84 61.17 -30.19
N ALA A 18 2.30 60.63 -31.32
CA ALA A 18 1.61 59.54 -32.01
C ALA A 18 2.56 58.52 -32.67
N CYS A 19 3.74 58.30 -32.08
CA CYS A 19 4.42 57.04 -32.29
C CYS A 19 3.90 56.09 -31.21
N ASP A 20 3.13 55.06 -31.59
CA ASP A 20 3.03 53.86 -30.79
C ASP A 20 4.47 53.41 -30.54
N LEU A 21 4.97 53.65 -29.32
CA LEU A 21 6.23 53.07 -28.91
C LEU A 21 6.02 51.55 -29.02
N PRO A 22 6.86 50.83 -29.78
CA PRO A 22 6.78 49.38 -29.80
C PRO A 22 6.88 48.89 -28.36
N GLU A 23 6.02 47.93 -28.00
CA GLU A 23 6.12 47.25 -26.70
C GLU A 23 7.58 46.88 -26.46
N ALA A 24 8.09 47.21 -25.27
CA ALA A 24 9.47 46.96 -24.92
C ALA A 24 9.80 45.49 -25.18
N PRO A 25 10.94 45.17 -25.82
CA PRO A 25 11.29 43.79 -26.12
C PRO A 25 11.42 43.00 -24.82
N GLN A 26 10.55 42.01 -24.64
CA GLN A 26 10.64 41.05 -23.54
C GLN A 26 11.71 40.02 -23.91
N TRP A 27 12.75 39.91 -23.07
CA TRP A 27 13.81 38.91 -23.24
C TRP A 27 13.60 37.80 -22.21
N ASP A 28 13.19 36.63 -22.65
CA ASP A 28 13.12 35.46 -21.77
C ASP A 28 14.54 34.89 -21.58
N VAL A 29 15.27 35.42 -20.59
CA VAL A 29 16.50 34.77 -20.11
C VAL A 29 16.07 33.77 -19.04
N GLY A 30 16.09 32.49 -19.42
CA GLY A 30 15.80 31.39 -18.51
C GLY A 30 17.00 31.11 -17.61
N VAL A 31 16.91 31.42 -16.32
CA VAL A 31 17.87 30.94 -15.33
C VAL A 31 17.25 29.73 -14.65
N VAL A 32 17.81 28.55 -14.90
CA VAL A 32 17.37 27.29 -14.29
C VAL A 32 17.93 27.24 -12.87
N VAL A 33 17.03 27.10 -11.90
CA VAL A 33 17.34 27.02 -10.47
C VAL A 33 16.63 25.77 -9.90
N PRO A 34 16.76 25.47 -8.60
CA PRO A 34 17.02 24.12 -8.09
C PRO A 34 16.25 22.99 -8.81
N TYR A 35 17.00 21.98 -9.26
CA TYR A 35 16.48 20.75 -9.85
C TYR A 35 16.60 19.65 -8.80
N THR A 36 15.51 18.93 -8.56
CA THR A 36 15.54 17.68 -7.81
C THR A 36 14.83 16.58 -8.60
N SER A 37 15.32 15.36 -8.44
CA SER A 37 14.75 14.14 -8.99
C SER A 37 14.73 13.12 -7.87
N ASP A 38 13.63 13.08 -7.14
CA ASP A 38 13.45 12.23 -5.97
C ASP A 38 12.70 10.96 -6.34
N THR A 39 13.21 9.82 -5.86
CA THR A 39 12.56 8.52 -6.03
C THR A 39 11.99 8.10 -4.70
N VAL A 40 10.67 7.99 -4.65
CA VAL A 40 9.94 7.45 -3.52
C VAL A 40 9.64 5.99 -3.80
N MET A 41 9.92 5.14 -2.82
CA MET A 41 9.73 3.73 -2.99
C MET A 41 8.32 3.32 -2.58
N VAL A 42 7.69 2.47 -3.37
CA VAL A 42 6.33 1.99 -3.07
C VAL A 42 6.22 1.29 -1.72
N TYR A 43 7.31 0.68 -1.24
CA TYR A 43 7.30 -0.03 0.04
C TYR A 43 6.97 0.89 1.22
N ASP A 44 7.13 2.22 1.09
CA ASP A 44 6.76 3.19 2.13
C ASP A 44 5.23 3.29 2.32
N PHE A 45 4.44 2.82 1.34
CA PHE A 45 2.97 2.74 1.41
C PHE A 45 2.45 1.35 1.81
N LEU A 46 3.35 0.41 2.04
CA LEU A 46 2.96 -0.96 2.33
C LEU A 46 2.83 -1.15 3.85
N PRO A 47 1.82 -1.91 4.30
CA PRO A 47 1.70 -2.25 5.71
C PRO A 47 2.92 -3.07 6.14
N SER A 48 3.29 -2.98 7.42
CA SER A 48 4.48 -3.64 7.96
C SER A 48 4.52 -5.16 7.77
N ALA A 49 3.36 -5.78 7.51
CA ALA A 49 3.24 -7.20 7.21
C ALA A 49 3.77 -7.58 5.81
N VAL A 50 4.05 -6.60 4.95
CA VAL A 50 4.60 -6.79 3.61
C VAL A 50 6.03 -6.29 3.57
N SER A 51 6.92 -7.12 3.05
CA SER A 51 8.34 -6.82 2.87
C SER A 51 8.78 -7.14 1.45
N VAL A 52 9.89 -6.57 1.00
CA VAL A 52 10.49 -6.88 -0.30
C VAL A 52 11.62 -7.89 -0.13
N GLU A 53 11.58 -8.97 -0.90
CA GLU A 53 12.63 -9.98 -1.01
C GLU A 53 13.15 -10.05 -2.45
N THR A 54 14.38 -10.53 -2.64
CA THR A 54 14.91 -10.86 -3.97
C THR A 54 15.06 -12.37 -4.10
N VAL A 55 14.36 -12.96 -5.07
CA VAL A 55 14.41 -14.40 -5.39
C VAL A 55 14.87 -14.55 -6.84
N ASP A 56 15.97 -15.27 -7.04
CA ASP A 56 16.57 -15.51 -8.37
C ASP A 56 16.82 -14.22 -9.18
N GLY A 57 17.15 -13.13 -8.48
CA GLY A 57 17.41 -11.81 -9.09
C GLY A 57 16.15 -11.01 -9.45
N THR A 58 14.97 -11.49 -9.09
CA THR A 58 13.69 -10.78 -9.25
C THR A 58 13.16 -10.34 -7.89
N SER A 59 12.72 -9.09 -7.78
CA SER A 59 12.06 -8.57 -6.58
C SER A 59 10.67 -9.18 -6.44
N VAL A 60 10.33 -9.68 -5.26
CA VAL A 60 9.01 -10.22 -4.90
C VAL A 60 8.58 -9.64 -3.57
N PHE A 61 7.28 -9.59 -3.31
CA PHE A 61 6.81 -9.30 -1.95
C PHE A 61 6.75 -10.58 -1.13
N ALA A 62 7.14 -10.47 0.14
CA ALA A 62 6.96 -11.49 1.15
C ALA A 62 6.00 -10.98 2.23
N ILE A 63 5.02 -11.82 2.57
CA ILE A 63 4.00 -11.50 3.58
C ILE A 63 4.30 -12.29 4.85
N GLU A 64 4.21 -11.61 6.00
CA GLU A 64 4.39 -12.24 7.29
C GLU A 64 3.46 -13.47 7.46
N PRO A 65 3.94 -14.55 8.10
CA PRO A 65 3.12 -15.75 8.31
C PRO A 65 1.82 -15.45 9.07
N GLN A 66 0.71 -15.96 8.55
CA GLN A 66 -0.61 -15.83 9.18
C GLN A 66 -0.99 -17.15 9.85
N ALA A 67 -1.53 -17.10 11.07
CA ALA A 67 -1.86 -18.30 11.82
C ALA A 67 -3.11 -18.13 12.66
N ASP A 68 -3.90 -19.19 12.75
CA ASP A 68 -5.04 -19.26 13.65
C ASP A 68 -5.31 -20.71 14.10
N SER A 69 -6.13 -20.90 15.13
CA SER A 69 -6.51 -22.22 15.64
C SER A 69 -7.88 -22.24 16.26
N VAL A 70 -8.56 -23.37 16.11
CA VAL A 70 -9.86 -23.65 16.73
C VAL A 70 -9.74 -24.91 17.59
N GLU A 71 -10.64 -25.03 18.56
CA GLU A 71 -10.77 -26.21 19.42
C GLU A 71 -12.21 -26.71 19.36
N HIS A 72 -12.38 -28.01 19.18
CA HIS A 72 -13.69 -28.67 19.16
C HIS A 72 -13.76 -29.75 20.21
N ARG A 73 -14.82 -29.72 20.99
CA ARG A 73 -15.10 -30.73 22.01
C ARG A 73 -15.87 -31.89 21.42
N LEU A 74 -15.69 -33.08 21.98
CA LEU A 74 -16.40 -34.29 21.56
C LEU A 74 -17.92 -34.12 21.64
N GLY A 75 -18.44 -33.40 22.65
CA GLY A 75 -19.87 -33.11 22.73
C GLY A 75 -20.40 -32.31 21.52
N GLN A 76 -19.56 -31.46 20.91
CA GLN A 76 -19.91 -30.70 19.70
C GLN A 76 -19.82 -31.56 18.44
N MET A 77 -18.80 -32.43 18.37
CA MET A 77 -18.54 -33.28 17.21
C MET A 77 -19.48 -34.49 17.12
N CYS A 78 -19.91 -35.00 18.28
CA CYS A 78 -20.71 -36.22 18.43
C CYS A 78 -21.88 -35.97 19.39
N SER A 79 -23.03 -35.55 18.88
CA SER A 79 -24.23 -35.30 19.70
C SER A 79 -24.71 -36.55 20.45
N ALA A 80 -24.51 -37.74 19.87
CA ALA A 80 -24.82 -39.02 20.53
C ALA A 80 -23.94 -39.25 21.79
N CYS A 81 -22.73 -38.70 21.82
CA CYS A 81 -21.79 -38.86 22.92
C CYS A 81 -22.22 -38.05 24.16
N GLU A 82 -23.06 -37.04 24.03
CA GLU A 82 -23.57 -36.26 25.18
C GLU A 82 -24.32 -37.12 26.19
N ALA A 83 -25.21 -38.00 25.72
CA ALA A 83 -25.97 -38.91 26.57
C ALA A 83 -25.10 -40.02 27.20
N LEU A 84 -23.90 -40.22 26.66
CA LEU A 84 -22.97 -41.27 27.06
C LEU A 84 -21.83 -40.75 27.95
N SER A 85 -21.80 -39.44 28.24
CA SER A 85 -20.75 -38.80 29.03
C SER A 85 -20.55 -39.49 30.40
N GLY A 86 -19.31 -39.83 30.71
CA GLY A 86 -18.89 -40.58 31.90
C GLY A 86 -19.11 -42.10 31.82
N GLN A 87 -19.71 -42.63 30.76
CA GLN A 87 -19.93 -44.06 30.58
C GLN A 87 -18.82 -44.69 29.74
N THR A 88 -18.45 -45.93 30.07
CA THR A 88 -17.55 -46.74 29.25
C THR A 88 -18.37 -47.54 28.23
N VAL A 89 -18.37 -47.09 26.99
CA VAL A 89 -19.18 -47.63 25.89
C VAL A 89 -18.39 -47.62 24.60
N THR A 90 -18.90 -48.31 23.57
CA THR A 90 -18.37 -48.18 22.22
C THR A 90 -18.56 -46.76 21.70
N VAL A 91 -17.54 -46.18 21.07
CA VAL A 91 -17.64 -44.84 20.47
C VAL A 91 -18.66 -44.89 19.33
N PRO A 92 -19.75 -44.10 19.39
CA PRO A 92 -20.68 -44.02 18.28
C PRO A 92 -20.00 -43.42 17.05
N SER A 93 -20.39 -43.87 15.85
CA SER A 93 -19.96 -43.19 14.62
C SER A 93 -20.44 -41.73 14.63
N PHE A 94 -19.60 -40.81 14.14
CA PHE A 94 -20.00 -39.41 13.97
C PHE A 94 -19.39 -38.78 12.73
N VAL A 95 -20.06 -37.72 12.26
CA VAL A 95 -19.60 -36.87 11.17
C VAL A 95 -19.62 -35.44 11.67
N TYR A 96 -18.52 -34.74 11.48
CA TYR A 96 -18.38 -33.35 11.88
C TYR A 96 -17.89 -32.50 10.72
N THR A 97 -18.37 -31.26 10.62
CA THR A 97 -17.89 -30.31 9.61
C THR A 97 -17.88 -28.93 10.22
N ASP A 98 -16.76 -28.25 10.08
CA ASP A 98 -16.59 -26.89 10.54
C ASP A 98 -15.45 -26.24 9.75
N SER A 99 -15.09 -25.00 10.09
CA SER A 99 -14.07 -24.25 9.38
C SER A 99 -13.17 -23.42 10.31
N LEU A 100 -11.97 -23.14 9.81
CA LEU A 100 -11.00 -22.22 10.38
C LEU A 100 -10.70 -21.14 9.35
N ASP A 101 -10.81 -19.86 9.75
CA ASP A 101 -10.46 -18.73 8.90
C ASP A 101 -9.09 -18.20 9.32
N VAL A 102 -8.15 -18.12 8.38
CA VAL A 102 -6.88 -17.40 8.58
C VAL A 102 -6.95 -16.15 7.72
N LEU A 103 -7.21 -15.03 8.38
CA LEU A 103 -7.40 -13.73 7.75
C LEU A 103 -6.06 -13.07 7.45
N PHE A 104 -6.02 -12.28 6.39
CA PHE A 104 -4.95 -11.32 6.19
C PHE A 104 -5.11 -10.12 7.14
N PRO A 105 -4.03 -9.34 7.38
CA PRO A 105 -4.14 -8.04 8.01
C PRO A 105 -5.17 -7.17 7.27
N PRO A 106 -5.97 -6.35 7.98
CA PRO A 106 -7.07 -5.60 7.38
C PRO A 106 -6.62 -4.59 6.32
N GLU A 107 -5.35 -4.16 6.36
CA GLU A 107 -4.74 -3.29 5.37
C GLU A 107 -4.45 -4.03 4.05
N LEU A 108 -4.42 -5.36 4.04
CA LEU A 108 -4.11 -6.19 2.88
C LEU A 108 -5.39 -6.78 2.30
N VAL A 109 -5.83 -6.27 1.15
CA VAL A 109 -7.12 -6.65 0.56
C VAL A 109 -6.99 -7.89 -0.32
N THR A 110 -6.05 -7.85 -1.26
CA THR A 110 -5.83 -8.92 -2.24
C THR A 110 -4.35 -9.14 -2.46
N ILE A 111 -3.98 -10.39 -2.74
CA ILE A 111 -2.60 -10.78 -3.05
C ILE A 111 -2.56 -11.67 -4.28
N ASP A 112 -1.61 -11.41 -5.19
CA ASP A 112 -1.32 -12.28 -6.35
C ASP A 112 -0.19 -13.26 -5.98
N VAL A 113 -0.58 -14.43 -5.47
CA VAL A 113 0.36 -15.44 -4.94
C VAL A 113 1.21 -16.00 -6.07
N ILE A 114 2.54 -16.01 -5.88
CA ILE A 114 3.47 -16.79 -6.70
C ILE A 114 3.54 -18.21 -6.12
N ASN A 115 3.81 -18.29 -4.83
CA ASN A 115 3.80 -19.52 -4.06
C ASN A 115 3.54 -19.20 -2.58
N ALA A 116 2.84 -20.10 -1.91
CA ALA A 116 2.77 -20.11 -0.45
C ALA A 116 2.70 -21.54 0.08
N GLU A 117 3.15 -21.72 1.31
CA GLU A 117 3.09 -23.00 2.01
C GLU A 117 2.14 -22.89 3.18
N TRP A 118 1.12 -23.75 3.17
CA TRP A 118 0.23 -23.90 4.29
C TRP A 118 0.59 -25.14 5.10
N THR A 119 0.69 -24.99 6.42
CA THR A 119 0.83 -26.12 7.35
C THR A 119 -0.39 -26.20 8.27
N MET A 120 -1.16 -27.28 8.16
CA MET A 120 -2.19 -27.66 9.13
C MET A 120 -1.59 -28.56 10.21
N ARG A 121 -2.02 -28.36 11.45
CA ARG A 121 -1.76 -29.26 12.57
C ARG A 121 -3.07 -29.67 13.20
N VAL A 122 -3.29 -30.98 13.30
CA VAL A 122 -4.44 -31.56 14.00
C VAL A 122 -3.89 -32.27 15.23
N ARG A 123 -4.24 -31.78 16.41
CA ARG A 123 -3.92 -32.43 17.68
C ARG A 123 -5.16 -33.13 18.20
N ASN A 124 -5.05 -34.43 18.45
CA ASN A 124 -6.08 -35.20 19.09
C ASN A 124 -5.92 -35.12 20.60
N GLU A 125 -6.90 -34.55 21.28
CA GLU A 125 -6.97 -34.50 22.74
C GLU A 125 -8.06 -35.47 23.26
N LEU A 126 -8.64 -36.29 22.37
CA LEU A 126 -9.51 -37.40 22.74
C LEU A 126 -8.68 -38.54 23.33
N ASN A 127 -9.34 -39.40 24.10
CA ASN A 127 -8.74 -40.61 24.66
C ASN A 127 -8.82 -41.83 23.72
N PHE A 128 -9.13 -41.61 22.44
CA PHE A 128 -9.17 -42.62 21.37
C PHE A 128 -8.74 -42.01 20.03
N ASP A 129 -8.39 -42.86 19.04
CA ASP A 129 -8.09 -42.42 17.68
C ASP A 129 -9.39 -42.27 16.87
N PRO A 130 -9.79 -41.05 16.46
CA PRO A 130 -11.03 -40.86 15.72
C PRO A 130 -10.96 -41.34 14.25
N LEU A 131 -9.78 -41.50 13.68
CA LEU A 131 -9.55 -41.97 12.31
C LEU A 131 -9.41 -43.48 12.21
N ARG A 132 -8.78 -44.10 13.20
CA ARG A 132 -8.66 -45.55 13.30
C ARG A 132 -9.19 -46.08 14.63
N PRO A 133 -10.49 -45.95 14.86
CA PRO A 133 -11.10 -46.44 16.08
C PRO A 133 -11.01 -48.01 16.08
N ASN A 134 -11.09 -48.70 14.92
CA ASN A 134 -10.81 -50.15 14.76
C ASN A 134 -9.50 -50.38 13.98
N PRO A 135 -8.60 -51.31 14.38
CA PRO A 135 -7.41 -51.66 13.61
C PRO A 135 -7.67 -52.27 12.21
N ASP A 136 -8.91 -52.59 11.83
CA ASP A 136 -9.26 -52.96 10.45
C ASP A 136 -9.21 -51.74 9.51
N PRO A 137 -8.28 -51.70 8.54
CA PRO A 137 -8.15 -50.58 7.60
C PRO A 137 -9.38 -50.39 6.70
N ASN A 138 -10.29 -51.37 6.60
CA ASN A 138 -11.51 -51.27 5.80
C ASN A 138 -12.66 -50.54 6.52
N THR A 139 -12.52 -50.30 7.83
CA THR A 139 -13.47 -49.54 8.64
C THR A 139 -12.85 -48.25 9.17
N ALA A 140 -11.85 -47.70 8.47
CA ALA A 140 -11.18 -46.49 8.87
C ALA A 140 -11.97 -45.23 8.50
N GLY A 141 -11.91 -44.23 9.38
CA GLY A 141 -12.42 -42.90 9.16
C GLY A 141 -11.53 -42.07 8.25
N TYR A 142 -11.89 -40.80 8.10
CA TYR A 142 -11.12 -39.86 7.31
C TYR A 142 -11.33 -38.41 7.74
N ILE A 143 -10.36 -37.57 7.43
CA ILE A 143 -10.49 -36.11 7.46
C ILE A 143 -10.28 -35.59 6.04
N VAL A 144 -11.23 -34.79 5.54
CA VAL A 144 -11.04 -33.99 4.33
C VAL A 144 -10.75 -32.56 4.77
N LEU A 145 -9.66 -31.99 4.27
CA LEU A 145 -9.34 -30.57 4.43
C LEU A 145 -9.49 -29.89 3.06
N VAL A 146 -10.21 -28.78 2.99
CA VAL A 146 -10.38 -28.01 1.76
C VAL A 146 -10.05 -26.56 2.05
N ALA A 147 -9.01 -26.04 1.42
CA ALA A 147 -8.67 -24.63 1.47
C ALA A 147 -9.50 -23.86 0.44
N ARG A 148 -10.08 -22.74 0.87
CA ARG A 148 -10.91 -21.87 0.03
C ARG A 148 -10.50 -20.42 0.21
N ASP A 149 -10.56 -19.67 -0.87
CA ASP A 149 -10.54 -18.21 -0.80
C ASP A 149 -11.80 -17.72 -0.08
N ILE A 150 -11.65 -16.81 0.89
CA ILE A 150 -12.77 -16.36 1.73
C ILE A 150 -13.76 -15.55 0.92
N ALA A 151 -13.27 -14.63 0.07
CA ALA A 151 -14.14 -13.72 -0.65
C ALA A 151 -14.96 -14.43 -1.74
N THR A 152 -14.33 -15.30 -2.52
CA THR A 152 -15.00 -15.97 -3.65
C THR A 152 -15.57 -17.34 -3.32
N GLY A 153 -15.07 -17.99 -2.25
CA GLY A 153 -15.37 -19.39 -1.93
C GLY A 153 -14.71 -20.41 -2.86
N ALA A 154 -13.87 -19.96 -3.81
CA ALA A 154 -13.16 -20.82 -4.75
C ALA A 154 -12.24 -21.80 -4.00
N THR A 155 -12.20 -23.05 -4.44
CA THR A 155 -11.28 -24.03 -3.88
C THR A 155 -9.87 -23.73 -4.36
N ILE A 156 -8.96 -23.60 -3.39
CA ILE A 156 -7.52 -23.42 -3.59
C ILE A 156 -6.86 -24.80 -3.75
N ASP A 157 -7.04 -25.64 -2.72
CA ASP A 157 -6.50 -27.00 -2.69
C ASP A 157 -7.33 -27.88 -1.73
N SER A 158 -7.11 -29.19 -1.75
CA SER A 158 -7.74 -30.13 -0.84
C SER A 158 -6.87 -31.35 -0.55
N VAL A 159 -7.05 -31.93 0.64
CA VAL A 159 -6.38 -33.18 1.01
C VAL A 159 -7.34 -34.13 1.70
N LEU A 160 -7.12 -35.42 1.45
CA LEU A 160 -7.77 -36.51 2.15
C LEU A 160 -6.76 -37.20 3.06
N ILE A 161 -7.05 -37.22 4.35
CA ILE A 161 -6.31 -37.97 5.37
C ILE A 161 -7.12 -39.21 5.66
N SER A 162 -6.62 -40.37 5.24
CA SER A 162 -7.29 -41.65 5.48
C SER A 162 -6.77 -42.31 6.74
N GLY A 163 -7.69 -42.72 7.63
CA GLY A 163 -7.37 -43.54 8.79
C GLY A 163 -6.78 -44.91 8.45
N ALA A 164 -6.89 -45.35 7.19
CA ALA A 164 -6.29 -46.60 6.72
C ALA A 164 -4.75 -46.51 6.66
N SER A 165 -4.21 -45.31 6.45
CA SER A 165 -2.76 -45.05 6.33
C SER A 165 -2.21 -44.22 7.49
N THR A 166 -3.04 -43.43 8.15
CA THR A 166 -2.64 -42.46 9.17
C THR A 166 -3.35 -42.80 10.48
N THR A 167 -2.61 -42.80 11.60
CA THR A 167 -3.20 -42.82 12.95
C THR A 167 -3.27 -41.40 13.47
N LEU A 168 -4.16 -41.20 14.43
CA LEU A 168 -4.18 -40.02 15.26
C LEU A 168 -4.42 -40.46 16.70
N ASP A 169 -3.40 -41.08 17.29
CA ASP A 169 -3.42 -41.61 18.64
C ASP A 169 -3.77 -40.49 19.67
N PRO A 170 -4.22 -40.85 20.88
CA PRO A 170 -4.42 -39.87 21.95
C PRO A 170 -3.17 -39.01 22.18
N ASP A 171 -3.38 -37.69 22.31
CA ASP A 171 -2.34 -36.65 22.43
C ASP A 171 -1.42 -36.49 21.19
N GLU A 172 -1.64 -37.25 20.10
CA GLU A 172 -0.87 -37.13 18.88
C GLU A 172 -1.17 -35.82 18.14
N THR A 173 -0.13 -35.24 17.53
CA THR A 173 -0.28 -34.11 16.61
C THR A 173 0.18 -34.53 15.22
N ALA A 174 -0.75 -34.60 14.28
CA ALA A 174 -0.44 -34.80 12.87
C ALA A 174 -0.25 -33.44 12.18
N SER A 175 0.74 -33.36 11.26
CA SER A 175 1.02 -32.17 10.47
C SER A 175 0.84 -32.46 8.98
N PHE A 176 0.16 -31.58 8.27
CA PHE A 176 -0.15 -31.70 6.84
C PHE A 176 0.26 -30.41 6.14
N GLN A 177 0.90 -30.53 4.98
CA GLN A 177 1.37 -29.38 4.20
C GLN A 177 0.64 -29.31 2.86
N PHE A 178 0.29 -28.10 2.45
CA PHE A 178 -0.28 -27.78 1.13
C PHE A 178 0.56 -26.71 0.47
N SER A 179 0.79 -26.85 -0.82
CA SER A 179 1.38 -25.81 -1.64
C SER A 179 0.25 -25.06 -2.33
N ILE A 180 0.21 -23.75 -2.14
CA ILE A 180 -0.72 -22.87 -2.84
C ILE A 180 -0.02 -22.45 -4.13
N ALA A 181 -0.62 -22.80 -5.27
CA ALA A 181 -0.15 -22.45 -6.60
C ALA A 181 -0.46 -20.98 -6.93
N GLU A 182 -0.04 -20.53 -8.12
CA GLU A 182 -0.29 -19.16 -8.59
C GLU A 182 -1.79 -18.87 -8.69
N GLN A 183 -2.25 -17.90 -7.90
CA GLN A 183 -3.64 -17.45 -7.88
C GLN A 183 -3.77 -16.14 -7.07
N GLU A 184 -4.86 -15.43 -7.30
CA GLU A 184 -5.28 -14.34 -6.44
C GLU A 184 -6.02 -14.86 -5.20
N ILE A 185 -5.73 -14.30 -4.02
CA ILE A 185 -6.45 -14.57 -2.77
C ILE A 185 -6.89 -13.24 -2.16
N SER A 186 -8.14 -13.20 -1.68
CA SER A 186 -8.75 -12.02 -1.08
C SER A 186 -9.12 -12.28 0.37
N GLU A 187 -8.89 -11.32 1.27
CA GLU A 187 -9.27 -11.36 2.71
C GLU A 187 -8.62 -12.45 3.57
N GLY A 188 -8.21 -13.58 2.99
CA GLY A 188 -7.57 -14.69 3.67
C GLY A 188 -8.02 -16.05 3.12
N VAL A 189 -7.75 -17.10 3.90
CA VAL A 189 -8.04 -18.48 3.52
C VAL A 189 -8.94 -19.13 4.56
N ARG A 190 -10.04 -19.73 4.11
CA ARG A 190 -10.91 -20.58 4.92
C ARG A 190 -10.56 -22.04 4.69
N ILE A 191 -10.22 -22.73 5.77
CA ILE A 191 -10.07 -24.19 5.77
C ILE A 191 -11.37 -24.80 6.24
N VAL A 192 -12.06 -25.51 5.36
CA VAL A 192 -13.19 -26.36 5.72
C VAL A 192 -12.65 -27.75 6.01
N PHE A 193 -12.92 -28.28 7.18
CA PHE A 193 -12.57 -29.65 7.53
C PHE A 193 -13.82 -30.48 7.76
N HIS A 194 -13.79 -31.70 7.22
CA HIS A 194 -14.86 -32.67 7.33
C HIS A 194 -14.29 -33.96 7.93
N VAL A 195 -14.78 -34.34 9.10
CA VAL A 195 -14.32 -35.51 9.84
C VAL A 195 -15.39 -36.58 9.76
N ASN A 196 -14.98 -37.80 9.40
CA ASN A 196 -15.79 -39.00 9.53
C ASN A 196 -15.07 -39.96 10.49
N SER A 197 -15.72 -40.27 11.61
CA SER A 197 -15.27 -41.25 12.58
C SER A 197 -16.25 -42.42 12.59
N PRO A 198 -15.85 -43.63 12.19
CA PRO A 198 -16.71 -44.81 12.19
C PRO A 198 -16.83 -45.41 13.59
N GLU A 199 -17.88 -46.22 13.79
CA GLU A 199 -17.98 -47.07 14.98
C GLU A 199 -16.94 -48.20 14.90
N ASP A 200 -16.33 -48.56 16.03
CA ASP A 200 -15.16 -49.44 16.04
C ASP A 200 -15.20 -50.63 17.01
N ASN A 201 -16.24 -50.76 17.82
CA ASN A 201 -16.29 -51.71 18.94
C ASN A 201 -15.20 -51.49 20.02
N GLN A 202 -14.39 -50.42 19.97
CA GLN A 202 -13.49 -50.04 21.07
C GLN A 202 -14.32 -49.38 22.16
N THR A 203 -14.19 -49.88 23.38
CA THR A 203 -14.86 -49.26 24.53
C THR A 203 -13.94 -48.24 25.18
N VAL A 204 -14.39 -46.99 25.26
CA VAL A 204 -13.69 -45.89 25.94
C VAL A 204 -14.63 -45.25 26.94
N THR A 205 -14.08 -44.60 27.96
CA THR A 205 -14.89 -43.71 28.81
C THR A 205 -15.12 -42.41 28.05
N ILE A 206 -16.37 -42.11 27.72
CA ILE A 206 -16.72 -40.90 26.97
C ILE A 206 -16.54 -39.69 27.88
N ASP A 207 -15.67 -38.76 27.50
CA ASP A 207 -15.55 -37.44 28.11
C ASP A 207 -15.84 -36.38 27.05
N THR A 208 -16.98 -35.72 27.17
CA THR A 208 -17.45 -34.72 26.21
C THR A 208 -16.66 -33.42 26.26
N ASN A 209 -15.76 -33.24 27.22
CA ASN A 209 -14.88 -32.08 27.32
C ASN A 209 -13.55 -32.26 26.60
N LEU A 210 -13.15 -33.51 26.32
CA LEU A 210 -12.01 -33.80 25.47
C LEU A 210 -12.33 -33.43 24.02
N GLY A 211 -11.31 -33.19 23.21
CA GLY A 211 -11.52 -32.58 21.91
C GLY A 211 -10.43 -32.81 20.89
N ALA A 212 -10.49 -32.04 19.83
CA ALA A 212 -9.43 -31.90 18.86
C ALA A 212 -9.11 -30.42 18.68
N LYS A 213 -7.83 -30.11 18.59
CA LYS A 213 -7.35 -28.77 18.24
C LYS A 213 -6.85 -28.78 16.80
N ILE A 214 -7.35 -27.84 16.01
CA ILE A 214 -6.96 -27.66 14.62
C ILE A 214 -6.30 -26.30 14.50
N ALA A 215 -5.05 -26.26 14.04
CA ALA A 215 -4.31 -25.03 13.81
C ALA A 215 -3.83 -24.96 12.36
N GLY A 216 -3.91 -23.77 11.76
CA GLY A 216 -3.43 -23.48 10.43
C GLY A 216 -2.36 -22.40 10.47
N VAL A 217 -1.32 -22.57 9.67
CA VAL A 217 -0.28 -21.55 9.47
C VAL A 217 -0.04 -21.42 7.97
N LEU A 218 -0.30 -20.23 7.44
CA LEU A 218 0.13 -19.81 6.11
C LEU A 218 1.53 -19.19 6.23
N SER A 219 2.49 -19.69 5.47
CA SER A 219 3.90 -19.34 5.58
C SER A 219 4.56 -19.29 4.20
N ALA A 220 5.78 -18.73 4.14
CA ALA A 220 6.52 -18.57 2.89
C ALA A 220 5.69 -17.92 1.77
N ILE A 221 4.85 -16.95 2.14
CA ILE A 221 3.90 -16.30 1.25
C ILE A 221 4.69 -15.33 0.37
N ARG A 222 4.92 -15.71 -0.88
CA ARG A 222 5.55 -14.86 -1.89
C ARG A 222 4.53 -14.45 -2.91
N VAL A 223 4.46 -13.16 -3.18
CA VAL A 223 3.44 -12.59 -4.06
C VAL A 223 4.08 -11.66 -5.07
N ARG A 224 3.48 -11.62 -6.26
CA ARG A 224 3.91 -10.77 -7.37
C ARG A 224 3.41 -9.34 -7.18
N GLY A 225 2.21 -9.21 -6.64
CA GLY A 225 1.62 -7.93 -6.30
C GLY A 225 0.61 -8.01 -5.17
N VAL A 226 0.31 -6.85 -4.62
CA VAL A 226 -0.66 -6.68 -3.53
C VAL A 226 -1.63 -5.56 -3.86
N ALA A 227 -2.84 -5.65 -3.32
CA ALA A 227 -3.69 -4.48 -3.16
C ALA A 227 -3.84 -4.19 -1.67
N VAL A 228 -3.54 -2.96 -1.29
CA VAL A 228 -3.61 -2.52 0.11
C VAL A 228 -4.56 -1.35 0.26
N VAL A 229 -5.17 -1.25 1.44
CA VAL A 229 -5.94 -0.10 1.85
C VAL A 229 -4.95 1.05 2.10
N VAL A 230 -5.07 2.11 1.32
CA VAL A 230 -4.32 3.35 1.54
C VAL A 230 -5.35 4.42 1.86
N ASP A 231 -5.36 4.86 3.12
CA ASP A 231 -6.30 5.87 3.63
C ASP A 231 -5.53 7.05 4.24
N GLY A 232 -5.19 8.02 3.38
CA GLY A 232 -4.56 9.26 3.81
C GLY A 232 -3.11 9.13 4.27
N GLU A 233 -2.39 8.11 3.83
CA GLU A 233 -0.97 7.99 4.12
C GLU A 233 -0.20 9.17 3.54
N THR A 234 0.62 9.77 4.39
CA THR A 234 1.41 10.95 4.04
C THR A 234 2.81 10.49 3.67
N LEU A 235 3.18 10.77 2.44
CA LEU A 235 4.55 10.69 1.97
C LEU A 235 5.17 12.07 2.09
N ASP A 236 6.27 12.17 2.83
CA ASP A 236 7.07 13.39 2.94
C ASP A 236 8.49 13.10 2.47
N GLU A 237 8.85 13.63 1.31
CA GLU A 237 10.24 13.65 0.85
C GLU A 237 10.80 15.05 0.90
N GLN A 238 12.08 15.14 1.22
CA GLN A 238 12.77 16.42 1.32
C GLN A 238 14.22 16.30 0.87
N ASP A 239 14.64 17.30 0.10
CA ASP A 239 15.93 17.26 -0.54
C ASP A 239 16.63 18.61 -0.45
N GLN A 240 17.94 18.56 -0.21
CA GLN A 240 18.76 19.77 -0.05
C GLN A 240 19.34 20.16 -1.41
N VAL A 241 19.02 21.37 -1.88
CA VAL A 241 19.56 21.89 -3.13
C VAL A 241 20.53 23.04 -2.90
N SER A 242 21.67 22.98 -3.58
CA SER A 242 22.66 24.05 -3.60
C SER A 242 22.36 25.04 -4.71
N ILE A 243 22.16 26.31 -4.35
CA ILE A 243 22.07 27.41 -5.31
C ILE A 243 23.38 28.20 -5.29
N ASP A 244 23.98 28.40 -6.47
CA ASP A 244 25.17 29.23 -6.65
C ASP A 244 24.90 30.68 -6.23
N GLN A 245 25.91 31.35 -5.67
CA GLN A 245 25.82 32.74 -5.25
C GLN A 245 25.49 33.69 -6.42
N GLU A 246 26.04 33.44 -7.62
CA GLU A 246 25.76 34.26 -8.81
C GLU A 246 24.27 34.20 -9.17
N VAL A 247 23.67 33.01 -9.07
CA VAL A 247 22.25 32.81 -9.36
C VAL A 247 21.37 33.45 -8.28
N ARG A 248 21.79 33.41 -7.00
CA ARG A 248 21.08 34.11 -5.91
C ARG A 248 21.07 35.62 -6.14
N ASP A 249 22.22 36.17 -6.52
CA ASP A 249 22.35 37.61 -6.79
C ASP A 249 21.51 38.02 -8.00
N GLU A 250 21.41 37.17 -9.04
CA GLU A 250 20.56 37.42 -10.20
C GLU A 250 19.07 37.36 -9.85
N LEU A 251 18.64 36.33 -9.11
CA LEU A 251 17.27 36.19 -8.61
C LEU A 251 16.83 37.40 -7.79
N ALA A 252 17.68 37.86 -6.86
CA ALA A 252 17.35 38.95 -5.96
C ALA A 252 17.24 40.31 -6.65
N ASN A 253 17.96 40.53 -7.76
CA ASN A 253 18.13 41.88 -8.32
C ASN A 253 17.43 42.11 -9.66
N ARG A 254 17.05 41.06 -10.39
CA ARG A 254 16.60 41.21 -11.78
C ARG A 254 15.38 40.40 -12.18
N VAL A 255 15.00 39.39 -11.40
CA VAL A 255 13.89 38.50 -11.78
C VAL A 255 12.57 39.06 -11.27
N GLN A 256 11.60 39.21 -12.17
CA GLN A 256 10.26 39.68 -11.82
C GLN A 256 9.26 38.55 -11.59
N SER A 257 9.49 37.38 -12.18
CA SER A 257 8.64 36.20 -12.06
C SER A 257 9.43 34.92 -12.31
N GLY A 258 8.98 33.82 -11.74
CA GLY A 258 9.52 32.49 -12.02
C GLY A 258 8.44 31.56 -12.51
N LEU A 259 8.85 30.50 -13.19
CA LEU A 259 8.02 29.36 -13.51
C LEU A 259 8.59 28.15 -12.78
N PHE A 260 7.73 27.34 -12.18
CA PHE A 260 8.10 26.00 -11.81
C PHE A 260 7.37 25.03 -12.74
N GLU A 261 8.03 23.92 -13.02
CA GLU A 261 7.49 22.77 -13.74
C GLU A 261 7.78 21.55 -12.88
N LEU A 262 6.74 20.77 -12.59
CA LEU A 262 6.79 19.55 -11.82
C LEU A 262 6.17 18.44 -12.64
N GLU A 263 6.90 17.35 -12.80
CA GLU A 263 6.39 16.13 -13.40
C GLU A 263 6.40 15.02 -12.34
N LEU A 264 5.22 14.45 -12.10
CA LEU A 264 5.08 13.27 -11.26
C LEU A 264 4.98 12.06 -12.18
N LEU A 265 5.88 11.09 -12.02
CA LEU A 265 5.94 9.86 -12.80
C LEU A 265 5.61 8.67 -11.88
N HIS A 266 4.48 8.02 -12.13
CA HIS A 266 4.13 6.74 -11.53
C HIS A 266 3.15 5.96 -12.41
N ASP A 267 3.00 4.68 -12.13
CA ASP A 267 2.06 3.77 -12.78
C ASP A 267 0.94 3.28 -11.84
N LEU A 268 0.87 3.86 -10.64
CA LEU A 268 -0.13 3.54 -9.62
C LEU A 268 -1.47 4.24 -9.84
N GLU A 269 -2.57 3.56 -9.53
CA GLU A 269 -3.92 4.15 -9.55
C GLU A 269 -4.27 4.82 -8.20
N LEU A 270 -3.65 5.98 -7.95
CA LEU A 270 -3.84 6.79 -6.74
C LEU A 270 -4.74 8.00 -6.98
N THR A 271 -5.45 8.43 -5.93
CA THR A 271 -6.05 9.76 -5.84
C THR A 271 -5.57 10.45 -4.57
N GLY A 272 -5.77 11.76 -4.46
CA GLY A 272 -5.52 12.49 -3.21
C GLY A 272 -4.99 13.90 -3.44
N SER A 273 -4.21 14.39 -2.47
CA SER A 273 -3.61 15.72 -2.55
C SER A 273 -2.10 15.63 -2.71
N PHE A 274 -1.55 16.51 -3.52
CA PHE A 274 -0.12 16.62 -3.73
C PHE A 274 0.29 18.08 -3.51
N SER A 275 1.33 18.29 -2.73
CA SER A 275 1.86 19.61 -2.38
C SER A 275 3.36 19.59 -2.55
N ALA A 276 3.94 20.67 -3.07
CA ALA A 276 5.38 20.84 -3.10
C ALA A 276 5.72 22.20 -2.50
N SER A 277 6.92 22.32 -1.95
CA SER A 277 7.31 23.51 -1.21
C SER A 277 8.81 23.73 -1.22
N ILE A 278 9.22 25.00 -1.08
CA ILE A 278 10.62 25.40 -1.00
C ILE A 278 10.83 26.17 0.31
N ALA A 279 11.83 25.77 1.11
CA ALA A 279 12.09 26.39 2.41
C ALA A 279 13.59 26.54 2.71
N GLY A 280 13.91 27.34 3.72
CA GLY A 280 15.29 27.55 4.19
C GLY A 280 15.81 26.47 5.13
N SER A 281 14.92 25.60 5.63
CA SER A 281 15.25 24.48 6.51
C SER A 281 14.23 23.34 6.35
N PRO A 282 14.59 22.09 6.69
CA PRO A 282 13.66 20.95 6.64
C PRO A 282 12.40 21.15 7.49
N GLY A 283 12.55 21.76 8.68
CA GLY A 283 11.44 21.95 9.62
C GLY A 283 10.44 23.03 9.23
N ASP A 284 10.76 23.84 8.21
CA ASP A 284 9.87 24.88 7.69
C ASP A 284 9.06 24.41 6.46
N LEU A 285 9.41 23.26 5.86
CA LEU A 285 8.63 22.64 4.78
C LEU A 285 7.22 22.27 5.28
N PHE A 286 6.20 22.66 4.51
CA PHE A 286 4.79 22.43 4.82
C PHE A 286 4.33 23.01 6.16
N SER A 287 5.04 24.01 6.68
CA SER A 287 4.70 24.70 7.93
C SER A 287 3.46 25.60 7.79
N GLY A 288 3.13 26.00 6.55
CA GLY A 288 2.09 26.98 6.24
C GLY A 288 2.48 28.41 6.61
N ASP A 289 3.73 28.66 7.02
CA ASP A 289 4.23 29.99 7.35
C ASP A 289 4.83 30.67 6.11
N PRO A 290 4.14 31.66 5.49
CA PRO A 290 4.60 32.29 4.27
C PRO A 290 5.92 33.06 4.45
N ALA A 291 6.37 33.33 5.68
CA ALA A 291 7.67 33.97 5.92
C ALA A 291 8.84 32.99 5.85
N ARG A 292 8.58 31.69 5.97
CA ARG A 292 9.60 30.63 6.07
C ARG A 292 9.51 29.58 4.96
N GLU A 293 8.42 29.63 4.21
CA GLU A 293 8.06 28.67 3.19
C GLU A 293 7.53 29.36 1.94
N VAL A 294 7.89 28.83 0.77
CA VAL A 294 7.28 29.15 -0.53
C VAL A 294 6.49 27.93 -1.02
N PRO A 295 5.15 27.91 -0.83
CA PRO A 295 4.33 26.80 -1.28
C PRO A 295 4.14 26.84 -2.81
N LEU A 296 4.28 25.68 -3.46
CA LEU A 296 3.94 25.46 -4.86
C LEU A 296 2.50 24.96 -4.92
N THR A 297 1.63 25.74 -5.56
CA THR A 297 0.18 25.51 -5.54
C THR A 297 -0.32 24.92 -6.87
N GLN A 298 -1.59 24.49 -6.88
CA GLN A 298 -2.29 23.94 -8.06
C GLN A 298 -1.75 22.59 -8.57
N LEU A 299 -1.07 21.85 -7.71
CA LEU A 299 -0.57 20.53 -8.06
C LEU A 299 -1.64 19.46 -7.83
N VAL A 300 -1.67 18.48 -8.72
CA VAL A 300 -2.54 17.29 -8.69
C VAL A 300 -1.68 16.03 -8.70
N LEU A 301 -2.18 14.98 -8.06
CA LEU A 301 -1.54 13.67 -8.05
C LEU A 301 -1.91 12.90 -9.34
N THR A 302 -1.47 13.39 -10.51
CA THR A 302 -1.75 12.75 -11.80
C THR A 302 -0.43 12.38 -12.49
N PRO A 303 -0.22 11.09 -12.83
CA PRO A 303 1.04 10.65 -13.40
C PRO A 303 1.25 11.10 -14.85
N GLY A 304 2.50 11.36 -15.22
CA GLY A 304 2.92 11.64 -16.59
C GLY A 304 2.40 12.97 -17.15
N ILE A 305 1.89 13.84 -16.29
CA ILE A 305 1.46 15.18 -16.65
C ILE A 305 2.44 16.17 -16.01
N ALA A 306 3.18 16.89 -16.84
CA ALA A 306 3.92 18.06 -16.42
C ALA A 306 2.94 19.16 -15.97
N GLN A 307 3.15 19.67 -14.77
CA GLN A 307 2.34 20.68 -14.11
C GLN A 307 3.20 21.90 -13.87
N SER A 308 2.69 23.08 -14.18
CA SER A 308 3.46 24.31 -14.07
C SER A 308 2.70 25.39 -13.33
N GLY A 309 3.42 26.26 -12.64
CA GLY A 309 2.86 27.46 -12.03
C GLY A 309 3.86 28.60 -11.97
N GLU A 310 3.37 29.76 -11.55
CA GLU A 310 4.18 30.97 -11.44
C GLU A 310 4.65 31.22 -10.01
N LEU A 311 5.88 31.68 -9.87
CA LEU A 311 6.46 32.25 -8.65
C LEU A 311 6.51 33.77 -8.80
N THR A 312 6.02 34.46 -7.78
CA THR A 312 6.09 35.92 -7.71
C THR A 312 7.50 36.41 -7.40
N ALA A 313 7.79 37.69 -7.69
CA ALA A 313 9.05 38.34 -7.31
C ALA A 313 9.34 38.19 -5.80
N ASP A 314 8.33 38.35 -4.94
CA ASP A 314 8.49 38.23 -3.49
C ASP A 314 8.91 36.82 -3.08
N GLN A 315 8.30 35.79 -3.68
CA GLN A 315 8.67 34.38 -3.43
C GLN A 315 10.09 34.07 -3.90
N LEU A 316 10.49 34.59 -5.07
CA LEU A 316 11.85 34.41 -5.57
C LEU A 316 12.89 35.13 -4.71
N GLN A 317 12.58 36.34 -4.25
CA GLN A 317 13.43 37.09 -3.33
C GLN A 317 13.57 36.33 -2.01
N GLN A 318 12.48 35.78 -1.49
CA GLN A 318 12.51 34.93 -0.30
C GLN A 318 13.42 33.71 -0.49
N ILE A 319 13.28 32.97 -1.61
CA ILE A 319 14.16 31.85 -1.94
C ILE A 319 15.64 32.27 -1.96
N ALA A 320 15.95 33.44 -2.54
CA ALA A 320 17.32 33.95 -2.59
C ALA A 320 17.91 34.28 -1.20
N THR A 321 17.06 34.56 -0.20
CA THR A 321 17.51 34.83 1.18
C THR A 321 17.83 33.58 2.00
N PHE A 322 17.34 32.41 1.57
CA PHE A 322 17.59 31.16 2.29
C PHE A 322 19.06 30.75 2.19
N ALA A 323 19.77 30.62 3.31
CA ALA A 323 21.17 30.21 3.30
C ALA A 323 21.37 28.85 2.58
N THR A 324 20.49 27.91 2.90
CA THR A 324 20.35 26.61 2.24
C THR A 324 18.93 26.49 1.72
N VAL A 325 18.74 25.91 0.54
CA VAL A 325 17.40 25.67 0.00
C VAL A 325 17.06 24.20 0.14
N TYR A 326 15.88 23.94 0.67
CA TYR A 326 15.26 22.62 0.72
C TYR A 326 14.02 22.63 -0.15
N ILE A 327 13.83 21.56 -0.89
CA ILE A 327 12.59 21.28 -1.61
C ILE A 327 11.93 20.12 -0.88
N GLY A 328 10.64 20.26 -0.59
CA GLY A 328 9.83 19.20 -0.03
C GLY A 328 8.70 18.85 -0.98
N VAL A 329 8.37 17.56 -1.05
CA VAL A 329 7.14 17.08 -1.68
C VAL A 329 6.34 16.29 -0.65
N ARG A 330 5.04 16.62 -0.53
CA ARG A 330 4.08 15.95 0.33
C ARG A 330 2.94 15.41 -0.52
N ALA A 331 2.78 14.09 -0.54
CA ALA A 331 1.62 13.44 -1.14
C ALA A 331 0.77 12.80 -0.05
N ILE A 332 -0.54 13.02 -0.12
CA ILE A 332 -1.52 12.25 0.64
C ILE A 332 -2.25 11.40 -0.38
N ALA A 333 -1.97 10.10 -0.37
CA ALA A 333 -2.53 9.16 -1.33
C ALA A 333 -3.76 8.44 -0.74
N SER A 334 -4.65 8.03 -1.61
CA SER A 334 -5.80 7.17 -1.30
C SER A 334 -6.09 6.25 -2.46
N GLY A 335 -6.60 5.07 -2.15
CA GLY A 335 -7.09 4.12 -3.14
C GLY A 335 -8.19 4.69 -4.04
N THR A 336 -8.29 4.17 -5.26
CA THR A 336 -9.35 4.51 -6.21
C THR A 336 -10.40 3.39 -6.32
N GLU A 337 -10.04 2.16 -5.95
CA GLU A 337 -10.94 1.01 -5.98
C GLU A 337 -11.64 0.81 -4.64
N THR A 338 -12.88 0.34 -4.66
CA THR A 338 -13.59 -0.03 -3.43
C THR A 338 -13.35 -1.51 -3.13
N GLY A 339 -12.73 -1.80 -1.99
CA GLY A 339 -12.57 -3.15 -1.44
C GLY A 339 -13.91 -3.76 -0.98
N SER A 340 -13.89 -5.04 -0.65
CA SER A 340 -15.07 -5.80 -0.20
C SER A 340 -15.68 -5.27 1.10
N SER A 341 -14.87 -4.65 1.96
CA SER A 341 -15.28 -3.95 3.19
C SER A 341 -15.80 -2.52 2.95
N GLY A 342 -15.78 -2.01 1.71
CA GLY A 342 -16.13 -0.63 1.36
C GLY A 342 -14.98 0.39 1.51
N GLN A 343 -13.79 -0.05 1.93
CA GLN A 343 -12.59 0.79 2.02
C GLN A 343 -11.98 1.07 0.65
N LEU A 344 -11.29 2.21 0.50
CA LEU A 344 -10.54 2.51 -0.72
C LEU A 344 -9.20 1.78 -0.72
N LYS A 345 -8.91 1.06 -1.82
CA LYS A 345 -7.67 0.30 -2.00
C LYS A 345 -6.93 0.76 -3.25
N VAL A 346 -5.62 0.57 -3.21
CA VAL A 346 -4.74 0.70 -4.38
C VAL A 346 -4.38 -0.71 -4.82
N ALA A 347 -4.70 -1.06 -6.06
CA ALA A 347 -4.37 -2.36 -6.62
C ALA A 347 -3.07 -2.34 -7.41
N GLY A 348 -2.46 -3.51 -7.56
CA GLY A 348 -1.36 -3.71 -8.50
C GLY A 348 -0.02 -3.17 -8.05
N PHE A 349 0.19 -2.97 -6.74
CA PHE A 349 1.53 -2.70 -6.24
C PHE A 349 2.43 -3.87 -6.60
N THR A 350 3.59 -3.57 -7.20
CA THR A 350 4.66 -4.53 -7.46
C THR A 350 5.97 -4.03 -6.86
N PRO A 351 6.92 -4.92 -6.52
CA PRO A 351 8.14 -4.52 -5.82
C PRO A 351 9.05 -3.57 -6.58
N ASP A 352 8.92 -3.52 -7.91
CA ASP A 352 9.77 -2.70 -8.78
C ASP A 352 9.17 -1.32 -9.09
N GLN A 353 8.00 -1.00 -8.52
CA GLN A 353 7.36 0.31 -8.68
C GLN A 353 7.94 1.36 -7.74
N PHE A 354 7.95 2.60 -8.22
CA PHE A 354 8.39 3.78 -7.50
C PHE A 354 7.60 5.00 -8.00
N LEU A 355 7.45 6.01 -7.14
CA LEU A 355 7.03 7.34 -7.58
C LEU A 355 8.30 8.14 -7.84
N LEU A 356 8.50 8.58 -9.08
CA LEU A 356 9.58 9.49 -9.42
C LEU A 356 8.98 10.90 -9.51
N VAL A 357 9.54 11.85 -8.76
CA VAL A 357 9.16 13.25 -8.82
C VAL A 357 10.31 14.04 -9.43
N ASP A 358 10.07 14.65 -10.58
CA ASP A 358 10.98 15.62 -11.19
C ASP A 358 10.42 17.02 -10.94
N LEU A 359 11.16 17.86 -10.21
CA LEU A 359 10.83 19.27 -10.05
C LEU A 359 11.94 20.12 -10.64
N ARG A 360 11.53 20.98 -11.58
CA ARG A 360 12.38 21.95 -12.26
C ARG A 360 11.84 23.37 -12.06
N VAL A 361 12.66 24.24 -11.47
CA VAL A 361 12.32 25.67 -11.37
C VAL A 361 13.09 26.46 -12.42
N THR A 362 12.38 27.17 -13.29
CA THR A 362 12.97 28.05 -14.31
C THR A 362 12.51 29.48 -14.09
N SER A 363 13.42 30.39 -13.79
CA SER A 363 13.08 31.81 -13.63
C SER A 363 13.10 32.56 -14.96
N VAL A 364 12.22 33.57 -15.10
CA VAL A 364 12.12 34.39 -16.31
C VAL A 364 12.38 35.85 -15.95
N LEU A 365 13.36 36.43 -16.62
CA LEU A 365 13.74 37.82 -16.41
C LEU A 365 12.90 38.75 -17.30
N ARG A 366 11.85 39.37 -16.75
CA ARG A 366 11.14 40.44 -17.47
C ARG A 366 11.87 41.77 -17.26
N VAL A 367 12.30 42.40 -18.35
CA VAL A 367 12.85 43.76 -18.32
C VAL A 367 11.77 44.71 -18.82
N ASP A 368 11.13 45.41 -17.89
CA ASP A 368 10.28 46.55 -18.24
C ASP A 368 11.16 47.80 -18.36
N PHE A 369 11.09 48.47 -19.51
CA PHE A 369 11.82 49.72 -19.80
C PHE A 369 10.92 50.95 -19.63
#